data_AF-A0A830E3K0-F1
#
_entry.id   AF-A0A830E3K0-F1
#
_cell.length_a   1.000
_cell.length_b   1.000
_cell.length_c   1.000
_cell.angle_alpha   90.00
_cell.angle_beta   90.00
_cell.angle_gamma   90.00
#
_symmetry.space_group_name_H-M   'P 1'
#
loop_
_entity.id
_entity.type
_entity.pdbx_description
1 polymer ?
#
loop_
_entity_poly.entity_id
_entity_poly.type
_entity_poly.pdbx_seq_one_letter_code
_entity_poly.pdbx_strand_id
1 'polypeptide(L)'
;MLIAVVVLAVALVGVLVYFLVLKSPSTLTVPSSNNNQGATQSSQSTQASMITLAFERGVENWLGLECIYNKYGGNATLNAINDTYKIAYNYLYEYEYTNNITYYIVYPIAQYQYLVSNYANCAVSESDQSLVSTVTSALSNFGTVAMELNMESNIPSNYIGTPLFIVFNRANNITYVIVGASPSVFYAINYSKAGNITTFTYQGHELGYGFKANSTQVAFINELSSSGLGIGNSNANVTVIEYLDPECPACTIFQLEYGGYLDHLIGSGSIYYVIQYFPTHVLDYGCSSPTIEPMLGTICQG
;
A
#
# COMPACT_ATOMS: atom_id res chain seq x y z
N MET A 1 -18.67 11.74 -27.56
CA MET A 1 -17.21 11.49 -27.66
C MET A 1 -16.32 12.73 -27.50
N LEU A 2 -16.81 13.97 -27.66
CA LEU A 2 -15.96 15.16 -27.46
C LEU A 2 -15.75 15.59 -25.99
N ILE A 3 -16.62 15.15 -25.06
CA ILE A 3 -16.55 15.52 -23.63
C ILE A 3 -15.58 14.61 -22.85
N ALA A 4 -15.35 13.37 -23.30
CA ALA A 4 -14.42 12.43 -22.68
C ALA A 4 -12.93 12.82 -22.90
N VAL A 5 -12.64 13.57 -23.97
CA VAL A 5 -11.27 14.02 -24.28
C VAL A 5 -10.87 15.26 -23.48
N VAL A 6 -11.84 16.07 -23.04
CA VAL A 6 -11.57 17.28 -22.24
C VAL A 6 -11.32 16.94 -20.76
N VAL A 7 -11.94 15.89 -20.22
CA VAL A 7 -11.75 15.48 -18.82
C VAL A 7 -10.40 14.77 -18.59
N LEU A 8 -9.90 14.02 -19.58
CA LEU A 8 -8.56 13.42 -19.53
C LEU A 8 -7.46 14.50 -19.51
N ALA A 9 -7.67 15.63 -20.19
CA ALA A 9 -6.75 16.76 -20.17
C ALA A 9 -6.74 17.49 -18.81
N VAL A 10 -7.85 17.55 -18.08
CA VAL A 10 -7.89 18.26 -16.78
C VAL A 10 -7.26 17.44 -15.65
N ALA A 11 -7.37 16.10 -15.67
CA ALA A 11 -6.66 15.24 -14.73
C ALA A 11 -5.14 15.23 -14.99
N LEU A 12 -4.71 15.18 -16.26
CA LEU A 12 -3.30 15.32 -16.63
C LEU A 12 -2.75 16.72 -16.31
N VAL A 13 -3.54 17.78 -16.46
CA VAL A 13 -3.13 19.16 -16.11
C VAL A 13 -3.09 19.37 -14.60
N GLY A 14 -3.98 18.76 -13.81
CA GLY A 14 -3.91 18.80 -12.34
C GLY A 14 -2.63 18.14 -11.82
N VAL A 15 -2.27 17.00 -12.40
CA VAL A 15 -1.01 16.28 -12.14
C VAL A 15 0.20 17.08 -12.64
N LEU A 16 0.17 17.67 -13.83
CA LEU A 16 1.27 18.51 -14.36
C LEU A 16 1.48 19.82 -13.59
N VAL A 17 0.40 20.49 -13.16
CA VAL A 17 0.48 21.76 -12.42
C VAL A 17 1.00 21.52 -11.01
N TYR A 18 0.71 20.37 -10.40
CA TYR A 18 1.31 19.96 -9.13
C TYR A 18 2.83 19.73 -9.27
N PHE A 19 3.28 19.06 -10.34
CA PHE A 19 4.71 18.83 -10.61
C PHE A 19 5.50 20.11 -10.94
N LEU A 20 4.85 21.19 -11.34
CA LEU A 20 5.52 22.48 -11.61
C LEU A 20 5.76 23.31 -10.34
N VAL A 21 5.05 23.05 -9.24
CA VAL A 21 5.04 23.94 -8.05
C VAL A 21 6.09 23.57 -6.99
N LEU A 22 6.61 22.34 -6.98
CA LEU A 22 7.63 21.90 -6.01
C LEU A 22 8.99 21.63 -6.66
N LYS A 23 9.54 22.67 -7.29
CA LYS A 23 10.90 22.65 -7.83
C LYS A 23 11.91 22.98 -6.72
N SER A 24 12.46 21.96 -6.08
CA SER A 24 13.74 22.05 -5.36
C SER A 24 14.37 20.65 -5.26
N PRO A 25 15.34 20.31 -6.14
CA PRO A 25 16.01 19.03 -6.09
C PRO A 25 17.06 19.04 -4.98
N SER A 26 16.97 18.06 -4.07
CA SER A 26 18.12 17.60 -3.30
C SER A 26 18.79 16.51 -4.12
N THR A 27 19.97 16.81 -4.65
CA THR A 27 20.75 15.90 -5.51
C THR A 27 21.27 14.71 -4.69
N LEU A 28 20.71 13.52 -4.94
CA LEU A 28 21.39 12.25 -4.69
C LEU A 28 21.95 11.76 -6.02
N THR A 29 23.27 11.65 -6.09
CA THR A 29 24.02 11.19 -7.26
C THR A 29 23.80 9.70 -7.49
N VAL A 30 23.15 9.36 -8.61
CA VAL A 30 23.19 8.02 -9.21
C VAL A 30 24.57 7.81 -9.86
N PRO A 31 25.23 6.65 -9.71
CA PRO A 31 26.49 6.38 -10.39
C PRO A 31 26.29 6.27 -11.91
N SER A 32 26.98 7.11 -12.67
CA SER A 32 27.01 7.08 -14.13
C SER A 32 28.02 6.03 -14.62
N SER A 33 27.58 4.92 -15.22
CA SER A 33 28.47 4.00 -15.91
C SER A 33 28.67 4.42 -17.36
N ASN A 34 29.77 5.12 -17.65
CA ASN A 34 30.35 5.13 -18.99
C ASN A 34 31.13 3.83 -19.16
N ASN A 35 30.75 2.98 -20.12
CA ASN A 35 31.69 2.28 -20.99
C ASN A 35 30.96 1.61 -22.16
N ASN A 36 31.26 2.10 -23.35
CA ASN A 36 31.05 1.40 -24.61
C ASN A 36 31.96 0.17 -24.66
N GLN A 37 31.39 -1.03 -24.73
CA GLN A 37 31.82 -2.13 -25.62
C GLN A 37 30.92 -3.37 -25.44
N GLY A 38 30.20 -3.73 -26.50
CA GLY A 38 29.66 -5.07 -26.77
C GLY A 38 28.52 -5.55 -25.86
N ALA A 39 27.26 -5.19 -26.16
CA ALA A 39 26.10 -5.74 -25.46
C ALA A 39 24.91 -5.98 -26.39
N THR A 40 24.68 -7.23 -26.76
CA THR A 40 23.37 -7.66 -27.29
C THR A 40 22.79 -8.86 -26.53
N GLN A 41 23.37 -9.27 -25.40
CA GLN A 41 22.87 -10.37 -24.56
C GLN A 41 22.92 -10.11 -23.04
N SER A 42 23.36 -8.94 -22.55
CA SER A 42 23.56 -8.68 -21.10
C SER A 42 22.47 -7.83 -20.42
N SER A 43 21.60 -7.15 -21.16
CA SER A 43 20.59 -6.26 -20.58
C SER A 43 19.39 -7.02 -19.99
N GLN A 44 18.95 -8.10 -20.65
CA GLN A 44 17.78 -8.88 -20.22
C GLN A 44 18.03 -9.70 -18.94
N SER A 45 19.23 -10.30 -18.78
CA SER A 45 19.56 -11.06 -17.56
C SER A 45 19.70 -10.15 -16.34
N THR A 46 20.24 -8.94 -16.52
CA THR A 46 20.36 -7.95 -15.44
C THR A 46 18.99 -7.45 -14.98
N GLN A 47 18.08 -7.15 -15.91
CA GLN A 47 16.73 -6.71 -15.56
C GLN A 47 15.91 -7.81 -14.85
N ALA A 48 15.98 -9.06 -15.32
CA ALA A 48 15.30 -10.19 -14.69
C ALA A 48 15.76 -10.45 -13.24
N SER A 49 17.07 -10.29 -12.99
CA SER A 49 17.62 -10.37 -11.63
C SER A 49 17.12 -9.22 -10.73
N MET A 50 16.96 -8.03 -11.29
CA MET A 50 16.46 -6.86 -10.55
C MET A 50 14.98 -6.97 -10.21
N ILE A 51 14.16 -7.56 -11.08
CA ILE A 51 12.74 -7.83 -10.78
C ILE A 51 12.60 -8.83 -9.63
N THR A 52 13.42 -9.88 -9.64
CA THR A 52 13.47 -10.85 -8.53
C THR A 52 13.84 -10.15 -7.23
N LEU A 53 14.87 -9.31 -7.27
CA LEU A 53 15.29 -8.52 -6.11
C LEU A 53 14.20 -7.52 -5.64
N ALA A 54 13.44 -6.94 -6.56
CA ALA A 54 12.33 -6.04 -6.23
C ALA A 54 11.22 -6.77 -5.46
N PHE A 55 10.86 -7.99 -5.89
CA PHE A 55 9.96 -8.88 -5.13
C PHE A 55 10.52 -9.16 -3.74
N GLU A 56 11.78 -9.62 -3.67
CA GLU A 56 12.40 -9.99 -2.39
C GLU A 56 12.38 -8.81 -1.41
N ARG A 57 12.88 -7.65 -1.85
CA ARG A 57 12.98 -6.46 -1.00
C ARG A 57 11.62 -5.87 -0.65
N GLY A 58 10.64 -5.95 -1.53
CA GLY A 58 9.28 -5.49 -1.23
C GLY A 58 8.62 -6.32 -0.11
N VAL A 59 8.77 -7.65 -0.14
CA VAL A 59 8.25 -8.51 0.94
C VAL A 59 9.07 -8.33 2.23
N GLU A 60 10.38 -8.19 2.13
CA GLU A 60 11.24 -7.92 3.29
C GLU A 60 10.98 -6.54 3.90
N ASN A 61 10.53 -5.54 3.14
CA ASN A 61 10.08 -4.25 3.67
C ASN A 61 8.91 -4.44 4.63
N TRP A 62 7.93 -5.27 4.26
CA TRP A 62 6.81 -5.62 5.15
C TRP A 62 7.31 -6.30 6.45
N LEU A 63 8.12 -7.35 6.32
CA LEU A 63 8.67 -8.07 7.49
C LEU A 63 9.54 -7.15 8.37
N GLY A 64 10.25 -6.20 7.75
CA GLY A 64 11.00 -5.15 8.42
C GLY A 64 10.08 -4.24 9.24
N LEU A 65 8.93 -3.82 8.70
CA LEU A 65 7.93 -3.03 9.42
C LEU A 65 7.32 -3.79 10.61
N GLU A 66 7.05 -5.09 10.47
CA GLU A 66 6.62 -5.95 11.59
C GLU A 66 7.68 -6.01 12.69
N CYS A 67 8.95 -6.20 12.33
CA CYS A 67 10.04 -6.16 13.29
C CYS A 67 10.14 -4.79 13.98
N ILE A 68 10.02 -3.69 13.21
CA ILE A 68 10.08 -2.33 13.74
C ILE A 68 8.96 -2.11 14.76
N TYR A 69 7.75 -2.56 14.45
CA TYR A 69 6.62 -2.52 15.37
C TYR A 69 6.92 -3.26 16.67
N ASN A 70 7.39 -4.50 16.56
CA ASN A 70 7.65 -5.35 17.72
C ASN A 70 8.80 -4.83 18.61
N LYS A 71 9.81 -4.18 18.03
CA LYS A 71 10.99 -3.69 18.76
C LYS A 71 10.91 -2.23 19.20
N TYR A 72 10.31 -1.37 18.39
CA TYR A 72 10.34 0.09 18.55
C TYR A 72 8.94 0.70 18.72
N GLY A 73 7.87 -0.07 18.52
CA GLY A 73 6.49 0.34 18.74
C GLY A 73 5.86 1.12 17.60
N GLY A 74 4.55 1.36 17.71
CA GLY A 74 3.73 1.91 16.62
C GLY A 74 4.17 3.26 16.06
N ASN A 75 4.70 4.17 16.89
CA ASN A 75 5.18 5.47 16.38
C ASN A 75 6.40 5.32 15.47
N ALA A 76 7.32 4.40 15.79
CA ALA A 76 8.46 4.12 14.93
C ALA A 76 8.01 3.46 13.61
N THR A 77 7.03 2.55 13.67
CA THR A 77 6.41 1.95 12.48
C THR A 77 5.78 3.00 11.57
N LEU A 78 4.98 3.92 12.14
CA LEU A 78 4.34 5.00 11.36
C LEU A 78 5.37 5.90 10.67
N ASN A 79 6.44 6.27 11.38
CA ASN A 79 7.54 7.04 10.80
C ASN A 79 8.26 6.28 9.69
N ALA A 80 8.53 4.98 9.88
CA ALA A 80 9.16 4.14 8.88
C ALA A 80 8.32 4.05 7.60
N ILE A 81 7.00 3.85 7.72
CA ILE A 81 6.05 3.84 6.59
C ILE A 81 6.03 5.19 5.87
N ASN A 82 5.97 6.29 6.62
CA ASN A 82 6.01 7.63 6.05
C ASN A 82 7.27 7.87 5.22
N ASP A 83 8.42 7.42 5.71
CA ASP A 83 9.68 7.59 5.01
C ASP A 83 9.84 6.62 3.82
N THR A 84 9.37 5.38 3.92
CA THR A 84 9.37 4.46 2.78
C THR A 84 8.49 4.96 1.64
N TYR A 85 7.32 5.55 1.92
CA TYR A 85 6.49 6.15 0.88
C TYR A 85 7.09 7.43 0.28
N LYS A 86 7.80 8.26 1.06
CA LYS A 86 8.56 9.38 0.48
C LYS A 86 9.66 8.91 -0.47
N ILE A 87 10.31 7.78 -0.16
CA ILE A 87 11.29 7.16 -1.05
C ILE A 87 10.59 6.68 -2.32
N ALA A 88 9.52 5.89 -2.21
CA ALA A 88 8.76 5.40 -3.37
C ALA A 88 8.32 6.56 -4.28
N TYR A 89 7.80 7.64 -3.70
CA TYR A 89 7.37 8.82 -4.46
C TYR A 89 8.43 9.37 -5.40
N ASN A 90 9.67 9.54 -4.90
CA ASN A 90 10.74 10.11 -5.72
C ASN A 90 11.05 9.24 -6.94
N TYR A 91 11.00 7.93 -6.78
CA TYR A 91 11.25 6.99 -7.88
C TYR A 91 10.04 6.86 -8.81
N LEU A 92 8.83 6.78 -8.27
CA LEU A 92 7.60 6.72 -9.06
C LEU A 92 7.41 8.00 -9.89
N TYR A 93 7.78 9.16 -9.35
CA TYR A 93 7.80 10.41 -10.10
C TYR A 93 8.74 10.34 -11.31
N GLU A 94 9.97 9.89 -11.10
CA GLU A 94 10.94 9.75 -12.20
C GLU A 94 10.51 8.70 -13.22
N TYR A 95 9.89 7.60 -12.77
CA TYR A 95 9.28 6.60 -13.65
C TYR A 95 8.21 7.25 -14.54
N GLU A 96 7.24 7.96 -13.97
CA GLU A 96 6.17 8.63 -14.72
C GLU A 96 6.71 9.72 -15.67
N TYR A 97 7.74 10.46 -15.24
CA TYR A 97 8.32 11.53 -16.03
C TYR A 97 9.16 11.02 -17.21
N THR A 98 9.92 9.94 -17.01
CA THR A 98 10.90 9.44 -18.00
C THR A 98 10.44 8.19 -18.75
N ASN A 99 9.39 7.53 -18.27
CA ASN A 99 8.95 6.18 -18.66
C ASN A 99 10.08 5.12 -18.54
N ASN A 100 11.04 5.35 -17.64
CA ASN A 100 12.14 4.42 -17.40
C ASN A 100 11.78 3.44 -16.27
N ILE A 101 11.41 2.22 -16.66
CA ILE A 101 11.02 1.12 -15.75
C ILE A 101 12.06 0.79 -14.66
N THR A 102 13.32 1.19 -14.85
CA THR A 102 14.36 1.00 -13.82
C THR A 102 13.96 1.65 -12.51
N TYR A 103 13.37 2.84 -12.53
CA TYR A 103 12.94 3.52 -11.30
C TYR A 103 11.85 2.73 -10.57
N TYR A 104 10.91 2.18 -11.33
CA TYR A 104 9.84 1.33 -10.81
C TYR A 104 10.34 0.02 -10.23
N ILE A 105 11.44 -0.56 -10.74
CA ILE A 105 12.03 -1.80 -10.22
C ILE A 105 12.93 -1.52 -9.00
N VAL A 106 13.54 -0.34 -8.91
CA VAL A 106 14.59 -0.07 -7.90
C VAL A 106 14.04 0.48 -6.58
N TYR A 107 12.88 1.14 -6.56
CA TYR A 107 12.42 1.76 -5.32
C TYR A 107 12.13 0.79 -4.16
N PRO A 108 11.67 -0.47 -4.36
CA PRO A 108 11.54 -1.44 -3.27
C PRO A 108 12.89 -1.71 -2.58
N ILE A 109 13.95 -1.75 -3.39
CA ILE A 109 15.33 -1.95 -2.94
C ILE A 109 15.82 -0.71 -2.17
N ALA A 110 15.49 0.49 -2.65
CA ALA A 110 15.84 1.73 -1.97
C ALA A 110 15.13 1.88 -0.61
N GLN A 111 13.85 1.49 -0.52
CA GLN A 111 13.12 1.43 0.74
C GLN A 111 13.77 0.42 1.71
N TYR A 112 14.14 -0.77 1.23
CA TYR A 112 14.82 -1.77 2.04
C TYR A 112 16.16 -1.24 2.57
N GLN A 113 16.97 -0.62 1.72
CA GLN A 113 18.23 0.01 2.12
C GLN A 113 18.03 1.07 3.21
N TYR A 114 16.97 1.88 3.11
CA TYR A 114 16.61 2.83 4.16
C TYR A 114 16.25 2.11 5.46
N LEU A 115 15.40 1.08 5.43
CA LEU A 115 14.98 0.36 6.63
C LEU A 115 16.16 -0.31 7.32
N VAL A 116 17.04 -1.02 6.60
CA VAL A 116 18.19 -1.68 7.21
C VAL A 116 19.24 -0.69 7.73
N SER A 117 19.32 0.50 7.16
CA SER A 117 20.25 1.55 7.62
C SER A 117 19.76 2.22 8.91
N ASN A 118 18.46 2.47 9.03
CA ASN A 118 17.86 3.16 10.19
C ASN A 118 17.43 2.20 11.31
N TYR A 119 17.15 0.95 10.95
CA TYR A 119 16.67 -0.11 11.84
C TYR A 119 17.45 -1.40 11.62
N ALA A 120 18.77 -1.36 11.77
CA ALA A 120 19.66 -2.50 11.50
C ALA A 120 19.27 -3.80 12.22
N ASN A 121 18.68 -3.71 13.41
CA ASN A 121 18.17 -4.87 14.17
C ASN A 121 16.91 -5.51 13.56
N CYS A 122 16.37 -4.92 12.50
CA CYS A 122 15.21 -5.37 11.73
C CYS A 122 15.54 -5.58 10.26
N ALA A 123 16.83 -5.72 9.92
CA ALA A 123 17.22 -6.23 8.62
C ALA A 123 16.75 -7.67 8.46
N VAL A 124 15.84 -7.90 7.51
CA VAL A 124 15.30 -9.21 7.18
C VAL A 124 16.03 -9.73 5.94
N SER A 125 16.40 -11.01 5.96
CA SER A 125 16.91 -11.70 4.78
C SER A 125 16.38 -13.13 4.81
N GLU A 126 15.37 -13.38 4.00
CA GLU A 126 14.64 -14.65 3.97
C GLU A 126 14.89 -15.36 2.64
N SER A 127 14.62 -16.67 2.60
CA SER A 127 14.64 -17.42 1.34
C SER A 127 13.41 -17.08 0.48
N ASP A 128 13.54 -17.16 -0.85
CA ASP A 128 12.43 -16.99 -1.81
C ASP A 128 11.18 -17.77 -1.40
N GLN A 129 11.33 -19.01 -0.95
CA GLN A 129 10.23 -19.86 -0.52
C GLN A 129 9.48 -19.30 0.71
N SER A 130 10.20 -18.69 1.64
CA SER A 130 9.66 -18.03 2.84
C SER A 130 8.91 -16.75 2.46
N LEU A 131 9.47 -15.97 1.54
CA LEU A 131 8.86 -14.75 1.02
C LEU A 131 7.57 -15.04 0.23
N VAL A 132 7.60 -16.06 -0.64
CA VAL A 132 6.41 -16.57 -1.33
C VAL A 132 5.36 -17.07 -0.34
N SER A 133 5.76 -17.82 0.70
CA SER A 133 4.84 -18.27 1.74
C SER A 133 4.18 -17.09 2.47
N THR A 134 4.92 -16.00 2.71
CA THR A 134 4.40 -14.79 3.34
C THR A 134 3.33 -14.14 2.47
N VAL A 135 3.63 -13.92 1.19
CA VAL A 135 2.71 -13.32 0.22
C VAL A 135 1.45 -14.17 0.03
N THR A 136 1.60 -15.49 -0.17
CA THR A 136 0.47 -16.39 -0.38
C THR A 136 -0.42 -16.51 0.87
N SER A 137 0.16 -16.50 2.06
CA SER A 137 -0.59 -16.49 3.32
C SER A 137 -1.37 -15.17 3.49
N ALA A 138 -0.75 -14.03 3.19
CA ALA A 138 -1.42 -12.73 3.25
C ALA A 138 -2.60 -12.65 2.25
N LEU A 139 -2.43 -13.16 1.03
CA LEU A 139 -3.51 -13.27 0.06
C LEU A 139 -4.67 -14.16 0.53
N SER A 140 -4.35 -15.33 1.09
CA SER A 140 -5.37 -16.24 1.64
C SER A 140 -6.15 -15.60 2.80
N ASN A 141 -5.44 -14.90 3.68
CA ASN A 141 -6.05 -14.16 4.79
C ASN A 141 -6.97 -13.06 4.25
N PHE A 142 -6.52 -12.30 3.25
CA PHE A 142 -7.35 -11.27 2.62
C PHE A 142 -8.60 -11.86 1.93
N GLY A 143 -8.50 -13.02 1.28
CA GLY A 143 -9.66 -13.71 0.72
C GLY A 143 -10.75 -14.01 1.77
N THR A 144 -10.33 -14.35 2.99
CA THR A 144 -11.26 -14.54 4.13
C THR A 144 -11.93 -13.23 4.53
N VAL A 145 -11.17 -12.13 4.52
CA VAL A 145 -11.66 -10.77 4.85
C VAL A 145 -12.68 -10.30 3.82
N ALA A 146 -12.37 -10.48 2.54
CA ALA A 146 -13.25 -10.12 1.43
C ALA A 146 -14.59 -10.89 1.53
N MET A 147 -14.54 -12.17 1.88
CA MET A 147 -15.73 -12.99 2.10
C MET A 147 -16.55 -12.53 3.32
N GLU A 148 -15.93 -12.42 4.50
CA GLU A 148 -16.64 -12.12 5.76
C GLU A 148 -17.26 -10.71 5.77
N LEU A 149 -16.62 -9.76 5.07
CA LEU A 149 -17.15 -8.41 4.91
C LEU A 149 -18.00 -8.24 3.65
N ASN A 150 -18.19 -9.32 2.88
CA ASN A 150 -18.99 -9.37 1.66
C ASN A 150 -18.56 -8.34 0.60
N MET A 151 -17.24 -8.17 0.41
CA MET A 151 -16.66 -7.19 -0.49
C MET A 151 -17.02 -7.46 -1.95
N GLU A 152 -16.94 -8.71 -2.41
CA GLU A 152 -17.19 -9.07 -3.82
C GLU A 152 -18.63 -8.80 -4.28
N SER A 153 -19.58 -8.76 -3.34
CA SER A 153 -20.99 -8.43 -3.66
C SER A 153 -21.22 -6.92 -3.82
N ASN A 154 -20.31 -6.08 -3.34
CA ASN A 154 -20.49 -4.62 -3.26
C ASN A 154 -19.41 -3.84 -4.04
N ILE A 155 -18.23 -4.42 -4.19
CA ILE A 155 -17.08 -3.84 -4.90
C ILE A 155 -16.71 -4.81 -6.02
N PRO A 156 -16.65 -4.37 -7.28
CA PRO A 156 -16.22 -5.25 -8.37
C PRO A 156 -14.79 -5.72 -8.12
N SER A 157 -14.50 -7.00 -8.35
CA SER A 157 -13.23 -7.64 -7.98
C SER A 157 -11.99 -6.93 -8.53
N ASN A 158 -12.07 -6.37 -9.74
CA ASN A 158 -10.99 -5.62 -10.38
C ASN A 158 -10.69 -4.25 -9.71
N TYR A 159 -11.52 -3.82 -8.75
CA TYR A 159 -11.29 -2.63 -7.94
C TYR A 159 -10.82 -2.97 -6.52
N ILE A 160 -10.80 -4.24 -6.12
CA ILE A 160 -10.27 -4.64 -4.81
C ILE A 160 -8.75 -4.66 -4.88
N GLY A 161 -8.11 -3.76 -4.13
CA GLY A 161 -6.66 -3.60 -4.09
C GLY A 161 -6.26 -2.67 -2.95
N THR A 162 -5.03 -2.19 -2.94
CA THR A 162 -4.53 -1.26 -1.91
C THR A 162 -4.45 0.19 -2.42
N PRO A 163 -4.60 1.20 -1.54
CA PRO A 163 -4.93 1.05 -0.13
C PRO A 163 -6.39 0.66 0.05
N LEU A 164 -6.66 -0.21 1.03
CA LEU A 164 -8.02 -0.58 1.43
C LEU A 164 -8.21 -0.31 2.91
N PHE A 165 -9.33 0.31 3.26
CA PHE A 165 -9.63 0.71 4.62
C PHE A 165 -10.90 0.02 5.10
N ILE A 166 -10.84 -0.51 6.32
CA ILE A 166 -12.01 -0.86 7.13
C ILE A 166 -12.14 0.17 8.24
N VAL A 167 -13.20 0.98 8.21
CA VAL A 167 -13.51 1.95 9.27
C VAL A 167 -14.61 1.37 10.14
N PHE A 168 -14.32 1.04 11.39
CA PHE A 168 -15.24 0.40 12.32
C PHE A 168 -15.47 1.26 13.56
N ASN A 169 -16.74 1.63 13.84
CA ASN A 169 -17.11 2.31 15.08
C ASN A 169 -17.69 1.33 16.10
N ARG A 170 -16.90 1.04 17.14
CA ARG A 170 -17.23 0.13 18.25
C ARG A 170 -18.47 0.54 19.05
N ALA A 171 -18.84 1.81 19.03
CA ALA A 171 -19.97 2.31 19.81
C ALA A 171 -21.33 1.93 19.20
N ASN A 172 -21.40 1.73 17.88
CA ASN A 172 -22.66 1.49 17.16
C ASN A 172 -22.58 0.38 16.09
N ASN A 173 -21.42 -0.25 15.94
CA ASN A 173 -21.07 -1.28 14.97
C ASN A 173 -21.16 -0.86 13.50
N ILE A 174 -21.18 0.45 13.22
CA ILE A 174 -21.16 0.91 11.83
C ILE A 174 -19.75 0.70 11.28
N THR A 175 -19.71 0.02 10.14
CA THR A 175 -18.50 -0.38 9.45
C THR A 175 -18.54 0.13 8.03
N TYR A 176 -17.41 0.56 7.52
CA TYR A 176 -17.20 0.87 6.11
C TYR A 176 -16.03 0.07 5.56
N VAL A 177 -16.16 -0.39 4.33
CA VAL A 177 -15.05 -0.86 3.49
C VAL A 177 -14.85 0.16 2.38
N ILE A 178 -13.62 0.57 2.15
CA ILE A 178 -13.28 1.65 1.20
C ILE A 178 -11.99 1.27 0.50
N VAL A 179 -11.94 1.43 -0.82
CA VAL A 179 -10.79 1.10 -1.63
C VAL A 179 -10.28 2.32 -2.39
N GLY A 180 -8.97 2.39 -2.55
CA GLY A 180 -8.28 3.37 -3.35
C GLY A 180 -7.82 4.60 -2.57
N ALA A 181 -6.89 5.33 -3.20
CA ALA A 181 -6.30 6.54 -2.67
C ALA A 181 -7.28 7.72 -2.76
N SER A 182 -8.13 7.88 -1.76
CA SER A 182 -9.13 8.95 -1.73
C SER A 182 -9.42 9.44 -0.30
N PRO A 183 -9.97 10.65 -0.11
CA PRO A 183 -10.35 11.13 1.21
C PRO A 183 -11.57 10.43 1.80
N SER A 184 -12.15 9.44 1.11
CA SER A 184 -13.38 8.72 1.52
C SER A 184 -13.25 8.07 2.89
N VAL A 185 -12.04 7.62 3.28
CA VAL A 185 -11.78 7.10 4.63
C VAL A 185 -12.12 8.11 5.73
N PHE A 186 -11.84 9.39 5.52
CA PHE A 186 -12.15 10.43 6.50
C PHE A 186 -13.63 10.75 6.57
N TYR A 187 -14.32 10.71 5.43
CA TYR A 187 -15.77 10.83 5.40
C TYR A 187 -16.44 9.65 6.12
N ALA A 188 -15.94 8.43 5.92
CA ALA A 188 -16.44 7.24 6.61
C ALA A 188 -16.22 7.30 8.13
N ILE A 189 -15.09 7.85 8.60
CA ILE A 189 -14.87 8.10 10.04
C ILE A 189 -15.97 9.01 10.60
N ASN A 190 -16.33 10.07 9.88
CA ASN A 190 -17.37 10.99 10.32
C ASN A 190 -18.78 10.38 10.23
N TYR A 191 -19.09 9.67 9.16
CA TYR A 191 -20.39 9.02 8.99
C TYR A 191 -20.60 7.88 9.99
N SER A 192 -19.57 7.09 10.29
CA SER A 192 -19.65 6.03 11.30
C SER A 192 -19.91 6.59 12.69
N LYS A 193 -19.32 7.75 13.04
CA LYS A 193 -19.63 8.50 14.28
C LYS A 193 -21.07 9.00 14.31
N ALA A 194 -21.58 9.49 13.17
CA ALA A 194 -22.93 10.04 13.06
C ALA A 194 -24.03 8.97 13.08
N GLY A 195 -23.71 7.69 12.92
CA GLY A 195 -24.72 6.65 12.81
C GLY A 195 -25.22 6.42 11.37
N ASN A 196 -24.57 7.01 10.37
CA ASN A 196 -25.01 6.96 8.98
C ASN A 196 -24.45 5.74 8.25
N ILE A 197 -25.20 5.25 7.26
CA ILE A 197 -24.78 4.21 6.33
C ILE A 197 -24.96 4.77 4.92
N THR A 198 -23.92 4.70 4.10
CA THR A 198 -23.91 5.25 2.74
C THR A 198 -22.88 4.51 1.87
N THR A 199 -22.89 4.77 0.56
CA THR A 199 -21.91 4.27 -0.39
C THR A 199 -21.02 5.40 -0.90
N PHE A 200 -19.80 5.07 -1.27
CA PHE A 200 -18.82 5.97 -1.85
C PHE A 200 -18.63 5.62 -3.31
N THR A 201 -18.86 6.58 -4.19
CA THR A 201 -18.67 6.40 -5.62
C THR A 201 -17.59 7.32 -6.16
N TYR A 202 -16.79 6.80 -7.10
CA TYR A 202 -15.81 7.57 -7.85
C TYR A 202 -15.94 7.21 -9.33
N GLN A 203 -16.11 8.23 -10.17
CA GLN A 203 -16.34 8.08 -11.62
C GLN A 203 -17.48 7.09 -11.97
N GLY A 204 -18.49 6.99 -11.11
CA GLY A 204 -19.64 6.09 -11.30
C GLY A 204 -19.43 4.66 -10.81
N HIS A 205 -18.27 4.32 -10.24
CA HIS A 205 -18.00 3.03 -9.60
C HIS A 205 -18.11 3.13 -8.09
N GLU A 206 -18.73 2.13 -7.46
CA GLU A 206 -18.77 2.00 -6.00
C GLU A 206 -17.40 1.53 -5.51
N LEU A 207 -16.68 2.42 -4.83
CA LEU A 207 -15.35 2.15 -4.26
C LEU A 207 -15.41 2.04 -2.73
N GLY A 208 -16.60 2.10 -2.14
CA GLY A 208 -16.78 1.80 -0.74
C GLY A 208 -18.24 1.77 -0.33
N TYR A 209 -18.53 1.05 0.74
CA TYR A 209 -19.88 0.84 1.24
C TYR A 209 -19.88 0.77 2.76
N GLY A 210 -20.94 1.31 3.36
CA GLY A 210 -21.22 1.24 4.78
C GLY A 210 -22.24 0.16 5.09
N PHE A 211 -22.14 -0.42 6.28
CA PHE A 211 -23.12 -1.36 6.80
C PHE A 211 -23.06 -1.38 8.34
N LYS A 212 -24.07 -1.98 8.95
CA LYS A 212 -24.03 -2.30 10.38
C LYS A 212 -23.52 -3.72 10.54
N ALA A 213 -22.32 -3.87 11.09
CA ALA A 213 -21.72 -5.18 11.30
C ALA A 213 -22.56 -6.01 12.29
N ASN A 214 -22.80 -7.26 11.93
CA ASN A 214 -23.42 -8.24 12.82
C ASN A 214 -22.40 -8.75 13.86
N SER A 215 -22.83 -9.58 14.82
CA SER A 215 -21.94 -10.07 15.88
C SER A 215 -20.72 -10.86 15.38
N THR A 216 -20.87 -11.64 14.30
CA THR A 216 -19.78 -12.40 13.68
C THR A 216 -18.77 -11.46 13.05
N GLN A 217 -19.23 -10.50 12.25
CA GLN A 217 -18.38 -9.49 11.63
C GLN A 217 -17.69 -8.61 12.67
N VAL A 218 -18.36 -8.26 13.76
CA VAL A 218 -17.74 -7.52 14.87
C VAL A 218 -16.62 -8.33 15.51
N ALA A 219 -16.84 -9.63 15.79
CA ALA A 219 -15.80 -10.49 16.34
C ALA A 219 -14.60 -10.60 15.38
N PHE A 220 -14.87 -10.78 14.09
CA PHE A 220 -13.85 -10.85 13.04
C PHE A 220 -13.05 -9.54 12.92
N ILE A 221 -13.71 -8.38 12.86
CA ILE A 221 -13.03 -7.07 12.79
C ILE A 221 -12.18 -6.83 14.05
N ASN A 222 -12.64 -7.27 15.23
CA ASN A 222 -11.85 -7.18 16.46
C ASN A 222 -10.61 -8.08 16.40
N GLU A 223 -10.72 -9.28 15.82
CA GLU A 223 -9.57 -10.16 15.58
C GLU A 223 -8.55 -9.49 14.65
N LEU A 224 -9.00 -8.94 13.51
CA LEU A 224 -8.15 -8.16 12.60
C LEU A 224 -7.49 -6.96 13.31
N SER A 225 -8.22 -6.30 14.20
CA SER A 225 -7.69 -5.17 14.98
C SER A 225 -6.61 -5.59 15.99
N SER A 226 -6.64 -6.86 16.42
CA SER A 226 -5.74 -7.41 17.44
C SER A 226 -4.50 -8.11 16.87
N SER A 227 -4.60 -8.64 15.65
CA SER A 227 -3.49 -9.32 14.98
C SER A 227 -2.62 -8.39 14.16
N GLY A 228 -3.11 -7.19 13.80
CA GLY A 228 -2.37 -6.22 13.01
C GLY A 228 -1.43 -5.32 13.82
N LEU A 229 -0.69 -4.45 13.12
CA LEU A 229 0.22 -3.48 13.72
C LEU A 229 -0.58 -2.29 14.25
N GLY A 230 -0.85 -2.27 15.55
CA GLY A 230 -1.72 -1.30 16.22
C GLY A 230 -1.02 0.01 16.64
N ILE A 231 -1.51 1.15 16.17
CA ILE A 231 -0.91 2.47 16.37
C ILE A 231 -1.94 3.44 16.96
N GLY A 232 -1.51 4.21 17.98
CA GLY A 232 -2.35 5.21 18.64
C GLY A 232 -3.19 4.65 19.80
N ASN A 233 -4.35 5.24 20.04
CA ASN A 233 -5.19 4.93 21.20
C ASN A 233 -6.09 3.71 20.94
N SER A 234 -5.73 2.54 21.46
CA SER A 234 -6.51 1.31 21.32
C SER A 234 -7.90 1.35 21.95
N ASN A 235 -8.22 2.35 22.77
CA ASN A 235 -9.54 2.58 23.35
C ASN A 235 -10.41 3.56 22.54
N ALA A 236 -9.93 4.09 21.42
CA ALA A 236 -10.74 4.94 20.56
C ALA A 236 -11.98 4.18 20.06
N ASN A 237 -13.12 4.89 19.98
CA ASN A 237 -14.36 4.29 19.49
C ASN A 237 -14.26 3.88 18.02
N VAL A 238 -13.45 4.59 17.23
CA VAL A 238 -13.26 4.29 15.80
C VAL A 238 -11.93 3.59 15.61
N THR A 239 -11.96 2.36 15.09
CA THR A 239 -10.79 1.68 14.53
C THR A 239 -10.75 1.94 13.02
N VAL A 240 -9.58 2.23 12.48
CA VAL A 240 -9.28 2.23 11.04
C VAL A 240 -8.25 1.14 10.79
N ILE A 241 -8.63 0.09 10.06
CA ILE A 241 -7.71 -0.96 9.63
C ILE A 241 -7.33 -0.66 8.17
N GLU A 242 -6.07 -0.40 7.88
CA GLU A 242 -5.56 -0.28 6.52
C GLU A 242 -4.90 -1.59 6.10
N TYR A 243 -5.40 -2.16 5.01
CA TYR A 243 -4.66 -3.13 4.21
C TYR A 243 -3.72 -2.36 3.31
N LEU A 244 -2.44 -2.44 3.67
CA LEU A 244 -1.36 -1.67 3.14
C LEU A 244 -0.41 -2.58 2.36
N ASP A 245 0.16 -2.01 1.29
CA ASP A 245 1.32 -2.55 0.60
C ASP A 245 2.38 -1.44 0.53
N PRO A 246 3.57 -1.61 1.14
CA PRO A 246 4.63 -0.60 1.08
C PRO A 246 5.08 -0.24 -0.34
N GLU A 247 4.85 -1.16 -1.28
CA GLU A 247 5.24 -1.02 -2.68
C GLU A 247 4.11 -0.42 -3.53
N CYS A 248 2.90 -0.26 -3.00
CA CYS A 248 1.77 0.19 -3.81
C CYS A 248 1.87 1.69 -4.19
N PRO A 249 1.86 2.04 -5.49
CA PRO A 249 1.91 3.43 -5.93
C PRO A 249 0.71 4.27 -5.49
N ALA A 250 -0.49 3.68 -5.49
CA ALA A 250 -1.68 4.37 -5.00
C ALA A 250 -1.58 4.67 -3.49
N CYS A 251 -0.96 3.77 -2.72
CA CYS A 251 -0.75 3.91 -1.30
C CYS A 251 0.26 5.02 -1.00
N THR A 252 1.29 5.14 -1.85
CA THR A 252 2.21 6.28 -1.86
C THR A 252 1.45 7.60 -2.06
N ILE A 253 0.57 7.67 -3.07
CA ILE A 253 -0.24 8.88 -3.33
C ILE A 253 -1.11 9.21 -2.12
N PHE A 254 -1.80 8.21 -1.56
CA PHE A 254 -2.63 8.40 -0.37
C PHE A 254 -1.81 8.96 0.80
N GLN A 255 -0.63 8.41 1.08
CA GLN A 255 0.20 8.87 2.19
C GLN A 255 0.68 10.31 2.00
N LEU A 256 1.02 10.72 0.78
CA LEU A 256 1.46 12.09 0.51
C LEU A 256 0.34 13.11 0.62
N GLU A 257 -0.83 12.78 0.10
CA GLU A 257 -1.98 13.70 0.09
C GLU A 257 -2.65 13.78 1.46
N TYR A 258 -2.77 12.64 2.14
CA TYR A 258 -3.65 12.50 3.29
C TYR A 258 -2.97 11.99 4.56
N GLY A 259 -1.74 11.48 4.46
CA GLY A 259 -0.99 10.89 5.57
C GLY A 259 -0.86 11.83 6.76
N GLY A 260 -0.57 13.12 6.54
CA GLY A 260 -0.49 14.10 7.62
C GLY A 260 -1.81 14.29 8.40
N TYR A 261 -2.96 14.18 7.73
CA TYR A 261 -4.27 14.24 8.39
C TYR A 261 -4.58 12.93 9.12
N LEU A 262 -4.25 11.79 8.53
CA LEU A 262 -4.36 10.49 9.20
C LEU A 262 -3.50 10.45 10.48
N ASP A 263 -2.24 10.88 10.40
CA ASP A 263 -1.31 10.99 11.53
C ASP A 263 -1.86 11.89 12.65
N HIS A 264 -2.52 13.00 12.29
CA HIS A 264 -3.19 13.86 13.26
C HIS A 264 -4.34 13.15 13.99
N LEU A 265 -5.15 12.37 13.28
CA LEU A 265 -6.25 11.60 13.88
C LEU A 265 -5.71 10.51 14.81
N ILE A 266 -4.60 9.86 14.44
CA ILE A 266 -3.90 8.87 15.28
C ILE A 266 -3.35 9.56 16.54
N GLY A 267 -2.57 10.63 16.37
CA GLY A 267 -1.88 11.33 17.45
C GLY A 267 -2.81 12.04 18.43
N SER A 268 -3.99 12.47 17.99
CA SER A 268 -5.03 13.02 18.86
C SER A 268 -5.82 11.95 19.63
N GLY A 269 -5.62 10.66 19.32
CA GLY A 269 -6.40 9.56 19.88
C GLY A 269 -7.84 9.50 19.35
N SER A 270 -8.13 10.20 18.25
CA SER A 270 -9.45 10.22 17.61
C SER A 270 -9.80 8.90 16.93
N ILE A 271 -8.78 8.14 16.54
CA ILE A 271 -8.89 6.79 15.99
C ILE A 271 -7.82 5.86 16.60
N TYR A 272 -8.11 4.56 16.54
CA TYR A 272 -7.10 3.50 16.65
C TYR A 272 -6.77 3.05 15.23
N TYR A 273 -5.50 3.13 14.83
CA TYR A 273 -5.09 2.77 13.49
C TYR A 273 -4.39 1.40 13.52
N VAL A 274 -4.74 0.51 12.60
CA VAL A 274 -4.21 -0.85 12.53
C VAL A 274 -3.77 -1.13 11.12
N ILE A 275 -2.58 -1.70 10.97
CA ILE A 275 -2.03 -2.04 9.65
C ILE A 275 -2.08 -3.55 9.47
N GLN A 276 -2.58 -3.97 8.32
CA GLN A 276 -2.57 -5.34 7.81
C GLN A 276 -1.85 -5.37 6.45
N TYR A 277 -1.22 -6.49 6.11
CA TYR A 277 -0.55 -6.63 4.82
C TYR A 277 -1.52 -7.07 3.73
N PHE A 278 -1.47 -6.42 2.57
CA PHE A 278 -2.10 -6.93 1.36
C PHE A 278 -1.16 -6.76 0.15
N PRO A 279 -0.39 -7.79 -0.22
CA PRO A 279 0.74 -7.70 -1.16
C PRO A 279 0.29 -7.56 -2.64
N THR A 280 -0.38 -6.48 -3.01
CA THR A 280 -0.90 -6.34 -4.38
C THR A 280 0.20 -6.08 -5.41
N HIS A 281 1.20 -5.28 -5.06
CA HIS A 281 2.18 -4.76 -5.99
C HIS A 281 3.46 -5.58 -6.03
N VAL A 282 3.86 -6.17 -4.90
CA VAL A 282 4.94 -7.16 -4.91
C VAL A 282 4.62 -8.35 -5.80
N LEU A 283 3.34 -8.70 -5.96
CA LEU A 283 2.92 -9.77 -6.87
C LEU A 283 3.26 -9.46 -8.33
N ASP A 284 3.18 -8.20 -8.77
CA ASP A 284 3.56 -7.83 -10.13
C ASP A 284 5.04 -8.16 -10.39
N TYR A 285 5.93 -7.89 -9.41
CA TYR A 285 7.34 -8.29 -9.49
C TYR A 285 7.51 -9.81 -9.44
N GLY A 286 6.80 -10.48 -8.52
CA GLY A 286 6.90 -11.93 -8.34
C GLY A 286 6.48 -12.69 -9.60
N CYS A 287 5.36 -12.30 -10.21
CA CYS A 287 4.84 -12.90 -11.44
C CYS A 287 5.63 -12.52 -12.70
N SER A 288 6.45 -11.47 -12.63
CA SER A 288 7.38 -11.09 -13.69
C SER A 288 8.79 -11.65 -13.50
N SER A 289 9.06 -12.30 -12.36
CA SER A 289 10.38 -12.86 -12.03
C SER A 289 10.49 -14.30 -12.52
N PRO A 290 11.55 -14.66 -13.28
CA PRO A 290 11.74 -16.04 -13.72
C PRO A 290 12.05 -17.03 -12.58
N THR A 291 12.41 -16.52 -11.39
CA THR A 291 12.73 -17.34 -10.21
C THR A 291 11.50 -17.51 -9.31
N ILE A 292 10.71 -16.44 -9.15
CA ILE A 292 9.58 -16.40 -8.20
C ILE A 292 8.27 -16.86 -8.86
N GLU A 293 8.03 -16.55 -10.13
CA GLU A 293 6.80 -16.92 -10.85
C GLU A 293 6.48 -18.42 -10.73
N PRO A 294 7.45 -19.36 -10.91
CA PRO A 294 7.18 -20.79 -10.77
C PRO A 294 6.73 -21.20 -9.36
N MET A 295 7.12 -20.44 -8.32
CA MET A 295 6.74 -20.68 -6.93
C MET A 295 5.36 -20.13 -6.59
N LEU A 296 4.97 -19.00 -7.19
CA LEU A 296 3.63 -18.40 -7.05
C LEU A 296 2.55 -19.18 -7.81
N GLY A 297 2.94 -19.91 -8.87
CA GLY A 297 2.08 -20.85 -9.55
C GLY A 297 0.82 -20.19 -10.13
N THR A 298 -0.36 -20.69 -9.76
CA THR A 298 -1.64 -20.23 -10.32
C THR A 298 -2.00 -18.80 -9.94
N ILE A 299 -1.35 -18.21 -8.93
CA ILE A 299 -1.57 -16.80 -8.55
C ILE A 299 -1.19 -15.85 -9.70
N CYS A 300 -0.20 -16.21 -10.51
CA CYS A 300 0.26 -15.39 -11.64
C CYS A 300 -0.53 -15.57 -12.93
N GLN A 301 -1.59 -16.40 -12.91
CA GLN A 301 -2.40 -16.72 -14.09
C GLN A 301 -3.78 -16.02 -14.06
N GLY A 302 -4.01 -15.16 -13.06
CA GLY A 302 -5.27 -14.44 -12.81
C GLY A 302 -5.32 -13.05 -13.40
#